data_AF-A0AAV4HND6-F1
#
_entry.id   AF-A0AAV4HND6-F1
#
_cell.length_a   1.000
_cell.length_b   1.000
_cell.length_c   1.000
_cell.angle_alpha   90.00
_cell.angle_beta   90.00
_cell.angle_gamma   90.00
#
_symmetry.space_group_name_H-M   'P 1'
#
loop_
_entity.id
_entity.type
_entity.pdbx_description
1 polymer ?
#
loop_
_entity_poly.entity_id
_entity_poly.type
_entity_poly.pdbx_seq_one_letter_code
_entity_poly.pdbx_strand_id
1 'polypeptide(L)'
;MTEKSPSQGTISPYTCSDVELPIRSLKSNDLGFFSNEIIEEFNSTLSVTYDKCSVAVINKSKEIFRSACTNGYRYESKREKSFVTEWDLVCEKSALPEVTQTILNLGKMCGSFLFPALSDRYGRRPVFIICQLLSLGMGIATAFVPNYASFISMRLVEESIRWLSANDKHENAEKVLKKAAKTNSVDEEAVIRLYRREREEILPFSSLSTNILPNDSLKSREEPEFVGNETTVKGTSRQPREFSAFFTNRSIFIRTIIVMYIWFSDSVAYYGLLLLSSSLVDDLYLGFTLSVFSEIPAAVVFIVLNERYNMGRRRLTIVSHLLGGLFLLIASLLGKIPAASSLPGVSSAILVTSLVGKFGMVLGFNAAWLYTPELFPTTIRSTAYGIAVSAGQVGGVVAPYSITVVRYFLVVRFFIKTVVLNN
;
A
#
# COMPACT_ATOMS: atom_id res chain seq x y z
N MET A 1 36.93 19.35 31.75
CA MET A 1 37.56 19.27 30.41
C MET A 1 37.14 17.96 29.79
N THR A 2 36.07 17.99 28.99
CA THR A 2 35.54 16.83 28.28
C THR A 2 35.20 17.32 26.87
N GLU A 3 36.17 17.18 25.97
CA GLU A 3 35.95 17.21 24.54
C GLU A 3 34.92 16.13 24.20
N LYS A 4 33.69 16.56 23.93
CA LYS A 4 32.73 15.74 23.19
C LYS A 4 33.24 15.68 21.76
N SER A 5 33.87 14.55 21.42
CA SER A 5 33.95 14.05 20.05
C SER A 5 32.59 14.23 19.35
N PRO A 6 32.57 14.83 18.15
CA PRO A 6 31.34 15.04 17.42
C PRO A 6 30.78 13.67 17.03
N SER A 7 29.55 13.39 17.48
CA SER A 7 28.74 12.31 16.95
C SER A 7 28.83 12.36 15.43
N GLN A 8 29.43 11.32 14.84
CA GLN A 8 29.43 11.10 13.39
C GLN A 8 27.98 11.17 12.92
N GLY A 9 27.63 12.34 12.41
CA GLY A 9 26.32 12.61 11.87
C GLY A 9 26.16 11.72 10.66
N THR A 10 25.10 10.92 10.67
CA THR A 10 24.53 10.33 9.46
C THR A 10 24.36 11.48 8.46
N ILE A 11 25.24 11.52 7.46
CA ILE A 11 25.18 12.46 6.35
C ILE A 11 23.77 12.34 5.78
N SER A 12 23.03 13.44 5.83
CA SER A 12 21.63 13.42 5.45
C SER A 12 21.55 13.57 3.94
N PRO A 13 20.74 12.77 3.24
CA PRO A 13 20.79 12.67 1.78
C PRO A 13 20.36 13.95 1.04
N TYR A 14 19.93 14.99 1.78
CA TYR A 14 19.56 16.29 1.28
C TYR A 14 19.82 17.42 2.28
N THR A 15 20.06 18.61 1.75
CA THR A 15 20.20 19.89 2.45
C THR A 15 19.31 20.94 1.77
N CYS A 16 19.02 22.07 2.43
CA CYS A 16 18.41 23.20 1.70
C CYS A 16 19.30 23.57 0.50
N SER A 17 18.69 23.88 -0.64
CA SER A 17 19.45 24.34 -1.81
C SER A 17 20.19 25.63 -1.48
N ASP A 18 21.47 25.69 -1.86
CA ASP A 18 22.29 26.89 -1.67
C ASP A 18 21.55 28.08 -2.26
N VAL A 19 21.30 29.08 -1.43
CA VAL A 19 21.00 30.39 -1.97
C VAL A 19 22.34 30.92 -2.46
N GLU A 20 22.45 31.29 -3.73
CA GLU A 20 23.38 32.35 -4.10
C GLU A 20 22.91 33.64 -3.41
N LEU A 21 23.01 33.70 -2.08
CA LEU A 21 22.96 34.97 -1.38
C LEU A 21 24.26 35.63 -1.79
N PRO A 22 24.22 36.73 -2.56
CA PRO A 22 25.42 37.49 -2.76
C PRO A 22 25.88 37.92 -1.36
N ILE A 23 27.00 37.37 -0.89
CA ILE A 23 27.65 37.74 0.37
C ILE A 23 28.03 39.24 0.37
N ARG A 24 27.77 39.96 -0.74
CA ARG A 24 27.71 41.41 -0.81
C ARG A 24 26.28 41.89 -1.06
N SER A 25 25.75 42.57 -0.04
CA SER A 25 24.55 43.43 -0.03
C SER A 25 23.19 42.76 0.07
N LEU A 26 22.84 42.32 1.28
CA LEU A 26 21.47 42.56 1.79
C LEU A 26 21.36 44.07 2.01
N LYS A 27 20.59 44.78 1.18
CA LYS A 27 20.30 46.21 1.37
C LYS A 27 19.10 46.36 2.31
N SER A 28 19.08 47.45 3.07
CA SER A 28 18.07 47.80 4.09
C SER A 28 16.61 47.70 3.62
N ASN A 29 16.36 47.73 2.30
CA ASN A 29 15.01 47.80 1.74
C ASN A 29 14.30 46.43 1.62
N ASP A 30 15.02 45.31 1.70
CA ASP A 30 14.43 43.96 1.72
C ASP A 30 14.10 43.48 3.15
N LEU A 31 14.41 44.31 4.16
CA LEU A 31 14.32 44.02 5.60
C LEU A 31 13.20 44.79 6.30
N GLY A 32 12.10 45.10 5.60
CA GLY A 32 10.96 45.89 6.09
C GLY A 32 10.17 45.32 7.28
N PHE A 33 10.73 44.36 8.02
CA PHE A 33 10.11 43.69 9.17
C PHE A 33 10.94 43.78 10.46
N PHE A 34 12.15 44.35 10.46
CA PHE A 34 13.02 44.38 11.64
C PHE A 34 13.09 45.78 12.26
N SER A 35 12.95 45.84 13.60
CA SER A 35 13.11 47.04 14.40
C SER A 35 14.56 47.59 14.32
N ASN A 36 14.68 48.90 14.46
CA ASN A 36 15.92 49.70 14.27
C ASN A 36 17.10 49.35 15.22
N GLU A 37 16.97 48.33 16.06
CA GLU A 37 17.98 47.94 17.06
C GLU A 37 19.13 47.07 16.50
N ILE A 38 19.07 46.64 15.24
CA ILE A 38 20.00 45.64 14.66
C ILE A 38 21.08 46.28 13.75
N ILE A 39 21.05 47.60 13.52
CA ILE A 39 21.88 48.24 12.48
C ILE A 39 23.37 48.42 12.89
N GLU A 40 23.75 48.29 14.16
CA GLU A 40 25.14 48.52 14.61
C GLU A 40 26.10 47.31 14.52
N GLU A 41 25.65 46.12 14.10
CA GLU A 41 26.47 44.90 14.16
C GLU A 41 27.06 44.42 12.81
N PHE A 42 27.21 45.31 11.82
CA PHE A 42 27.58 44.95 10.43
C PHE A 42 29.10 44.81 10.14
N ASN A 43 29.92 44.48 11.15
CA ASN A 43 31.37 44.27 11.02
C ASN A 43 31.82 42.83 11.36
N SER A 44 30.89 41.88 11.53
CA SER A 44 31.19 40.48 11.82
C SER A 44 31.05 39.57 10.60
N THR A 45 31.88 38.51 10.57
CA THR A 45 31.74 37.38 9.64
C THR A 45 30.46 36.61 9.93
N LEU A 46 29.46 36.76 9.06
CA LEU A 46 28.22 35.98 9.09
C LEU A 46 28.49 34.61 8.44
N SER A 47 28.13 33.52 9.12
CA SER A 47 28.15 32.17 8.55
C SER A 47 26.73 31.65 8.35
N VAL A 48 26.42 31.17 7.16
CA VAL A 48 25.14 30.53 6.85
C VAL A 48 25.31 29.01 6.99
N THR A 49 24.42 28.38 7.75
CA THR A 49 24.37 26.92 7.90
C THR A 49 23.07 26.40 7.29
N TYR A 50 23.21 25.45 6.37
CA TYR A 50 22.08 24.79 5.71
C TYR A 50 21.77 23.48 6.44
N ASP A 51 20.72 23.48 7.26
CA ASP A 51 20.19 22.26 7.87
C ASP A 51 19.26 21.52 6.89
N LYS A 52 18.76 20.34 7.30
CA LYS A 52 17.86 19.49 6.49
C LYS A 52 16.57 20.20 6.05
N CYS A 53 16.02 21.05 6.92
CA CYS A 53 14.70 21.69 6.74
C CYS A 53 14.72 23.19 7.06
N SER A 54 15.90 23.77 7.36
CA SER A 54 16.00 25.18 7.70
C SER A 54 17.36 25.75 7.34
N VAL A 55 17.37 27.04 7.00
CA VAL A 55 18.59 27.82 6.84
C VAL A 55 18.75 28.68 8.09
N ALA A 56 19.90 28.55 8.75
CA ALA A 56 20.26 29.33 9.93
C ALA A 56 21.40 30.30 9.60
N VAL A 57 21.25 31.56 10.02
CA VAL A 57 22.31 32.58 9.91
C VAL A 57 22.91 32.81 11.30
N ILE A 58 24.22 32.61 11.41
CA ILE A 58 24.95 32.63 12.68
C ILE A 58 26.00 33.74 12.67
N ASN A 59 26.09 34.50 13.76
CA ASN A 59 27.15 35.47 14.05
C ASN A 59 27.85 35.07 15.35
N LYS A 60 29.17 34.83 15.31
CA LYS A 60 30.00 34.49 16.49
C LYS A 60 29.32 33.44 17.41
N SER A 61 28.78 32.38 16.80
CA SER A 61 28.09 31.26 17.47
C SER A 61 26.69 31.54 18.03
N LYS A 62 26.12 32.73 17.80
CA LYS A 62 24.73 33.06 18.12
C LYS A 62 23.88 32.99 16.85
N GLU A 63 22.81 32.21 16.91
CA GLU A 63 21.81 32.11 15.84
C GLU A 63 20.98 33.39 15.79
N ILE A 64 21.04 34.12 14.66
CA ILE A 64 20.32 35.38 14.45
C ILE A 64 18.94 35.11 13.87
N PHE A 65 18.87 34.18 12.92
CA PHE A 65 17.67 33.95 12.13
C PHE A 65 17.62 32.51 11.63
N ARG A 66 16.42 31.91 11.70
CA ARG A 66 16.10 30.60 11.11
C ARG A 66 14.90 30.74 10.19
N SER A 67 15.02 30.27 8.96
CA SER A 67 13.90 30.18 8.01
C SER A 67 13.79 28.80 7.39
N ALA A 68 12.60 28.44 6.89
CA ALA A 68 12.40 27.25 6.08
C ALA A 68 13.09 27.40 4.70
N CYS A 69 13.43 26.27 4.04
CA CYS A 69 14.06 26.31 2.72
C CYS A 69 13.10 26.91 1.68
N THR A 70 13.34 28.14 1.21
CA THR A 70 12.49 28.81 0.20
C THR A 70 12.87 28.45 -1.24
N ASN A 71 14.12 28.06 -1.48
CA ASN A 71 14.68 27.80 -2.82
C ASN A 71 14.81 26.29 -3.15
N GLY A 72 14.03 25.44 -2.47
CA GLY A 72 14.05 24.00 -2.67
C GLY A 72 15.19 23.28 -1.94
N TYR A 73 15.44 22.02 -2.32
CA TYR A 73 16.37 21.12 -1.65
C TYR A 73 17.47 20.63 -2.61
N ARG A 74 18.70 20.51 -2.10
CA ARG A 74 19.81 19.88 -2.80
C ARG A 74 19.95 18.44 -2.29
N TYR A 75 19.91 17.48 -3.20
CA TYR A 75 20.13 16.06 -2.91
C TYR A 75 21.59 15.70 -3.22
N GLU A 76 22.28 15.07 -2.26
CA GLU A 76 23.73 14.81 -2.33
C GLU A 76 24.07 13.70 -3.36
N SER A 77 23.13 12.79 -3.61
CA SER A 77 23.27 11.70 -4.56
C SER A 77 22.55 12.00 -5.88
N LYS A 78 23.30 12.32 -6.94
CA LYS A 78 22.77 12.43 -8.32
C LYS A 78 22.14 11.13 -8.85
N ARG A 79 22.39 9.98 -8.19
CA ARG A 79 21.86 8.66 -8.57
C ARG A 79 20.48 8.34 -7.98
N GLU A 80 19.99 9.13 -7.02
CA GLU A 80 18.75 8.86 -6.28
C GLU A 80 17.58 9.75 -6.74
N LYS A 81 17.26 9.73 -8.04
CA LYS A 81 15.99 10.32 -8.49
C LYS A 81 14.85 9.37 -8.11
N SER A 82 14.09 9.77 -7.09
CA SER A 82 12.86 9.12 -6.65
C SER A 82 11.67 10.08 -6.76
N PHE A 83 10.45 9.56 -6.70
CA PHE A 83 9.25 10.41 -6.67
C PHE A 83 9.22 11.37 -5.48
N VAL A 84 9.93 11.04 -4.38
CA VAL A 84 10.10 11.91 -3.20
C VAL A 84 10.98 13.11 -3.55
N THR A 85 12.08 12.89 -4.29
CA THR A 85 12.99 13.95 -4.72
C THR A 85 12.48 14.73 -5.93
N GLU A 86 11.58 14.15 -6.72
CA GLU A 86 11.00 14.79 -7.91
C GLU A 86 9.95 15.84 -7.54
N TRP A 87 9.19 15.60 -6.46
CA TRP A 87 8.15 16.52 -5.97
C TRP A 87 8.47 17.16 -4.62
N ASP A 88 9.75 17.14 -4.20
CA ASP A 88 10.25 17.73 -2.95
C ASP A 88 9.37 17.36 -1.72
N LEU A 89 9.07 16.07 -1.56
CA LEU A 89 8.20 15.54 -0.50
C LEU A 89 8.97 15.33 0.81
N VAL A 90 9.67 16.38 1.27
CA VAL A 90 10.49 16.38 2.49
C VAL A 90 10.00 17.42 3.50
N CYS A 91 10.49 17.36 4.74
CA CYS A 91 10.16 18.30 5.82
C CYS A 91 8.64 18.41 6.09
N GLU A 92 8.00 19.55 5.82
CA GLU A 92 6.54 19.72 6.01
C GLU A 92 5.71 18.73 5.18
N LYS A 93 6.25 18.25 4.06
CA LYS A 93 5.60 17.33 3.13
C LYS A 93 6.01 15.87 3.33
N SER A 94 6.74 15.54 4.39
CA SER A 94 7.28 14.19 4.60
C SER A 94 6.22 13.09 4.77
N ALA A 95 4.97 13.45 5.08
CA ALA A 95 3.86 12.50 5.22
C ALA A 95 3.22 12.08 3.88
N LEU A 96 3.42 12.85 2.81
CA LEU A 96 2.80 12.62 1.50
C LEU A 96 3.24 11.30 0.81
N PRO A 97 4.50 10.85 0.93
CA PRO A 97 4.89 9.52 0.45
C PRO A 97 4.09 8.38 1.11
N GLU A 98 3.84 8.47 2.42
CA GLU A 98 3.05 7.49 3.15
C GLU A 98 1.58 7.50 2.72
N VAL A 99 1.00 8.70 2.52
CA VAL A 99 -0.36 8.88 2.00
C VAL A 99 -0.53 8.24 0.61
N THR A 100 0.51 8.24 -0.21
CA THR A 100 0.46 7.58 -1.53
C THR A 100 0.29 6.06 -1.39
N GLN A 101 1.01 5.46 -0.42
CA GLN A 101 0.93 4.03 -0.15
C GLN A 101 -0.41 3.63 0.48
N THR A 102 -0.98 4.47 1.34
CA THR A 102 -2.30 4.21 1.93
C THR A 102 -3.41 4.24 0.91
N ILE A 103 -3.40 5.25 0.03
CA ILE A 103 -4.38 5.39 -1.05
C ILE A 103 -4.36 4.17 -1.97
N LEU A 104 -3.18 3.66 -2.30
CA LEU A 104 -3.03 2.44 -3.09
C LEU A 104 -3.60 1.21 -2.37
N ASN A 105 -3.37 1.06 -1.06
CA ASN A 105 -3.92 -0.05 -0.28
C ASN A 105 -5.44 0.08 -0.08
N LEU A 106 -5.98 1.30 0.00
CA LEU A 106 -7.43 1.55 -0.02
C LEU A 106 -8.06 1.15 -1.35
N GLY A 107 -7.41 1.47 -2.48
CA GLY A 107 -7.84 1.01 -3.81
C GLY A 107 -7.90 -0.52 -3.89
N LYS A 108 -6.84 -1.21 -3.44
CA LYS A 108 -6.82 -2.67 -3.34
C LYS A 108 -7.92 -3.22 -2.45
N MET A 109 -8.24 -2.54 -1.34
CA MET A 109 -9.30 -2.94 -0.41
C MET A 109 -10.68 -2.83 -1.06
N CYS A 110 -10.96 -1.74 -1.79
CA CYS A 110 -12.20 -1.60 -2.56
C CYS A 110 -12.30 -2.68 -3.64
N GLY A 111 -11.20 -2.92 -4.36
CA GLY A 111 -11.10 -3.97 -5.38
C GLY A 111 -11.33 -5.38 -4.81
N SER A 112 -10.81 -5.70 -3.62
CA SER A 112 -11.00 -7.02 -3.00
C SER A 112 -12.44 -7.29 -2.56
N PHE A 113 -13.29 -6.29 -2.40
CA PHE A 113 -14.74 -6.50 -2.24
C PHE A 113 -15.47 -6.60 -3.58
N LEU A 114 -15.10 -5.78 -4.56
CA LEU A 114 -15.80 -5.65 -5.84
C LEU A 114 -15.49 -6.81 -6.81
N PHE A 115 -14.21 -7.11 -7.02
CA PHE A 115 -13.78 -8.05 -8.06
C PHE A 115 -14.19 -9.50 -7.80
N PRO A 116 -14.26 -10.02 -6.55
CA PRO A 116 -14.82 -11.35 -6.31
C PRO A 116 -16.27 -11.48 -6.78
N ALA A 117 -17.11 -10.47 -6.52
CA ALA A 117 -18.51 -10.46 -6.96
C ALA A 117 -18.64 -10.39 -8.50
N LEU A 118 -17.81 -9.55 -9.15
CA LEU A 118 -17.74 -9.48 -10.61
C LEU A 118 -17.27 -10.79 -11.23
N SER A 119 -16.24 -11.40 -10.64
CA SER A 119 -15.64 -12.67 -11.06
C SER A 119 -16.64 -13.83 -10.98
N ASP A 120 -17.51 -13.82 -9.97
CA ASP A 120 -18.57 -14.82 -9.82
C ASP A 120 -19.74 -14.60 -10.81
N ARG A 121 -19.99 -13.36 -11.27
CA ARG A 121 -21.08 -13.03 -12.22
C ARG A 121 -20.68 -13.19 -13.69
N TYR A 122 -19.51 -12.69 -14.06
CA TYR A 122 -19.03 -12.64 -15.45
C TYR A 122 -18.02 -13.73 -15.78
N GLY A 123 -17.62 -14.53 -14.78
CA GLY A 123 -16.61 -15.56 -14.89
C GLY A 123 -15.21 -15.03 -14.56
N ARG A 124 -14.39 -15.91 -13.99
CA ARG A 124 -13.09 -15.52 -13.40
C ARG A 124 -12.03 -15.11 -14.42
N ARG A 125 -11.97 -15.81 -15.56
CA ARG A 125 -10.98 -15.59 -16.63
C ARG A 125 -11.12 -14.22 -17.32
N PRO A 126 -12.31 -13.80 -17.80
CA PRO A 126 -12.44 -12.49 -18.44
C PRO A 126 -12.19 -11.35 -17.44
N VAL A 127 -12.70 -11.45 -16.21
CA VAL A 127 -12.46 -10.43 -15.17
C VAL A 127 -10.96 -10.30 -14.86
N PHE A 128 -10.24 -11.40 -14.71
CA PHE A 128 -8.79 -11.38 -14.49
C PHE A 128 -8.02 -10.67 -15.62
N ILE A 129 -8.31 -11.02 -16.88
CA ILE A 129 -7.64 -10.41 -18.04
C ILE A 129 -7.93 -8.90 -18.10
N ILE A 130 -9.19 -8.49 -17.90
CA ILE A 130 -9.60 -7.08 -17.90
C ILE A 130 -8.88 -6.31 -16.80
N CYS A 131 -8.85 -6.81 -15.56
CA CYS A 131 -8.15 -6.18 -14.45
C CYS A 131 -6.65 -6.03 -14.75
N GLN A 132 -6.02 -7.03 -15.37
CA GLN A 132 -4.59 -6.97 -15.65
C GLN A 132 -4.25 -6.00 -16.79
N LEU A 133 -5.10 -5.92 -17.82
CA LEU A 133 -4.97 -4.92 -18.88
C LEU A 133 -5.19 -3.50 -18.35
N LEU A 134 -6.16 -3.31 -17.46
CA LEU A 134 -6.41 -2.04 -16.79
C LEU A 134 -5.21 -1.63 -15.93
N SER A 135 -4.68 -2.55 -15.12
CA SER A 135 -3.51 -2.30 -14.29
C SER A 135 -2.28 -1.96 -15.11
N LEU A 136 -2.10 -2.60 -16.28
CA LEU A 136 -1.02 -2.26 -17.21
C LEU A 136 -1.20 -0.86 -17.80
N GLY A 137 -2.40 -0.54 -18.29
CA GLY A 137 -2.73 0.76 -18.86
C GLY A 137 -2.53 1.90 -17.86
N MET A 138 -3.00 1.73 -16.62
CA MET A 138 -2.78 2.70 -15.55
C MET A 138 -1.30 2.83 -15.18
N GLY A 139 -0.56 1.71 -15.10
CA GLY A 139 0.88 1.73 -14.83
C GLY A 139 1.66 2.55 -15.85
N ILE A 140 1.38 2.35 -17.14
CA ILE A 140 1.97 3.16 -18.22
C ILE A 140 1.57 4.63 -18.09
N ALA A 141 0.29 4.90 -17.83
CA ALA A 141 -0.21 6.26 -17.73
C ALA A 141 0.39 7.03 -16.53
N THR A 142 0.73 6.37 -15.43
CA THR A 142 1.42 7.01 -14.28
C THR A 142 2.80 7.55 -14.63
N ALA A 143 3.47 7.01 -15.65
CA ALA A 143 4.80 7.49 -16.07
C ALA A 143 4.76 8.88 -16.74
N PHE A 144 3.58 9.32 -17.20
CA PHE A 144 3.40 10.60 -17.90
C PHE A 144 2.78 11.69 -17.03
N VAL A 145 2.64 11.45 -15.73
CA VAL A 145 1.94 12.37 -14.84
C VAL A 145 2.88 13.50 -14.39
N PRO A 146 2.57 14.78 -14.70
CA PRO A 146 3.45 15.90 -14.38
C PRO A 146 3.28 16.42 -12.95
N ASN A 147 2.19 16.05 -12.25
CA ASN A 147 1.84 16.60 -10.95
C ASN A 147 1.45 15.53 -9.92
N TYR A 148 1.86 15.75 -8.67
CA TYR A 148 1.60 14.85 -7.55
C TYR A 148 0.10 14.56 -7.33
N ALA A 149 -0.77 15.55 -7.54
CA ALA A 149 -2.23 15.39 -7.38
C ALA A 149 -2.83 14.41 -8.40
N SER A 150 -2.45 14.49 -9.68
CA SER A 150 -2.94 13.50 -10.66
C SER A 150 -2.32 12.13 -10.40
N PHE A 151 -1.08 12.08 -9.91
CA PHE A 151 -0.39 10.82 -9.60
C PHE A 151 -1.10 10.04 -8.49
N ILE A 152 -1.56 10.74 -7.45
CA ILE A 152 -2.41 10.15 -6.41
C ILE A 152 -3.78 9.77 -6.97
N SER A 153 -4.41 10.63 -7.78
CA SER A 153 -5.75 10.37 -8.30
C SER A 153 -5.81 9.10 -9.16
N MET A 154 -4.78 8.85 -9.97
CA MET A 154 -4.66 7.62 -10.78
C MET A 154 -4.44 6.37 -9.93
N ARG A 155 -4.01 6.52 -8.68
CA ARG A 155 -3.92 5.42 -7.71
C ARG A 155 -5.20 5.23 -6.89
N LEU A 156 -6.12 6.20 -6.94
CA LEU A 156 -7.42 6.19 -6.25
C LEU A 156 -8.56 5.75 -7.17
N VAL A 157 -8.43 5.96 -8.48
CA VAL A 157 -9.49 5.79 -9.47
C VAL A 157 -9.27 4.55 -10.34
N GLU A 158 -9.86 3.45 -9.90
CA GLU A 158 -10.39 2.39 -10.78
C GLU A 158 -11.90 2.64 -11.08
N GLU A 159 -12.35 3.90 -11.21
CA GLU A 159 -13.73 4.20 -11.60
C GLU A 159 -13.83 4.64 -13.08
N SER A 160 -14.65 3.92 -13.84
CA SER A 160 -14.80 4.09 -15.28
C SER A 160 -16.05 4.91 -15.64
N ILE A 161 -15.99 5.64 -16.76
CA ILE A 161 -17.13 6.34 -17.41
C ILE A 161 -18.34 5.39 -17.61
N ARG A 162 -18.06 4.09 -17.74
CA ARG A 162 -19.05 3.02 -17.93
C ARG A 162 -19.95 2.82 -16.70
N TRP A 163 -19.48 3.08 -15.48
CA TRP A 163 -20.31 2.97 -14.26
C TRP A 163 -21.34 4.10 -14.15
N LEU A 164 -20.98 5.32 -14.59
CA LEU A 164 -21.91 6.46 -14.63
C LEU A 164 -23.01 6.23 -15.69
N SER A 165 -22.63 5.68 -16.84
CA SER A 165 -23.56 5.34 -17.92
C SER A 165 -24.50 4.16 -17.55
N ALA A 166 -23.97 3.15 -16.83
CA ALA A 166 -24.75 1.98 -16.42
C ALA A 166 -25.73 2.21 -15.25
N ASN A 167 -25.53 3.26 -14.44
CA ASN A 167 -26.41 3.62 -13.32
C ASN A 167 -27.33 4.81 -13.64
N ASP A 168 -27.55 5.09 -14.92
CA ASP A 168 -28.44 6.13 -15.43
C ASP A 168 -28.04 7.57 -15.03
N LYS A 169 -26.78 7.78 -14.61
CA LYS A 169 -26.23 9.09 -14.21
C LYS A 169 -25.54 9.80 -15.39
N HIS A 170 -26.27 9.91 -16.51
CA HIS A 170 -25.73 10.38 -17.80
C HIS A 170 -25.18 11.81 -17.76
N GLU A 171 -25.79 12.69 -16.97
CA GLU A 171 -25.35 14.08 -16.86
C GLU A 171 -23.95 14.20 -16.23
N ASN A 172 -23.61 13.31 -15.29
CA ASN A 172 -22.29 13.25 -14.69
C ASN A 172 -21.26 12.62 -15.64
N ALA A 173 -21.68 11.64 -16.45
CA ALA A 173 -20.83 11.06 -17.49
C ALA A 173 -20.44 12.11 -18.54
N GLU A 174 -21.39 12.94 -18.98
CA GLU A 174 -21.12 14.03 -19.93
C GLU A 174 -20.19 15.09 -19.34
N LYS A 175 -20.34 15.47 -18.06
CA LYS A 175 -19.41 16.41 -17.38
C LYS A 175 -17.97 15.91 -17.38
N VAL A 176 -17.78 14.60 -17.18
CA VAL A 176 -16.46 13.96 -17.21
C VAL A 176 -15.89 13.94 -18.64
N LEU A 177 -16.71 13.60 -19.64
CA LEU A 177 -16.31 13.59 -21.05
C LEU A 177 -15.92 15.00 -21.55
N LYS A 178 -16.65 16.03 -21.14
CA LYS A 178 -16.35 17.44 -21.47
C LYS A 178 -15.01 17.90 -20.89
N LYS A 179 -14.76 17.56 -19.62
CA LYS A 179 -13.49 17.87 -18.95
C LYS A 179 -12.32 17.14 -19.63
N ALA A 180 -12.53 15.89 -20.03
CA ALA A 180 -11.55 15.09 -20.77
C ALA A 180 -11.26 15.64 -22.17
N ALA A 181 -12.29 16.07 -22.92
CA ALA A 181 -12.14 16.70 -24.23
C ALA A 181 -11.33 18.01 -24.15
N LYS A 182 -11.65 18.86 -23.16
CA LYS A 182 -10.93 20.12 -22.91
C LYS A 182 -9.46 19.90 -22.52
N THR A 183 -9.17 18.81 -21.80
CA THR A 183 -7.80 18.46 -21.39
C THR A 183 -6.98 17.95 -22.57
N ASN A 184 -7.62 17.26 -23.52
CA ASN A 184 -6.97 16.69 -24.69
C ASN A 184 -7.03 17.59 -25.94
N SER A 185 -7.53 18.82 -25.81
CA SER A 185 -7.72 19.77 -26.93
C SER A 185 -8.52 19.18 -28.10
N VAL A 186 -9.49 18.31 -27.80
CA VAL A 186 -10.40 17.69 -28.78
C VAL A 186 -11.75 18.41 -28.74
N ASP A 187 -12.45 18.48 -29.88
CA ASP A 187 -13.78 19.09 -29.98
C ASP A 187 -14.77 18.42 -29.00
N GLU A 188 -15.20 19.21 -28.00
CA GLU A 188 -16.11 18.80 -26.93
C GLU A 188 -17.43 18.27 -27.51
N GLU A 189 -17.94 18.91 -28.55
CA GLU A 189 -19.25 18.61 -29.12
C GLU A 189 -19.23 17.33 -29.97
N ALA A 190 -18.11 17.03 -30.64
CA ALA A 190 -17.93 15.77 -31.33
C ALA A 190 -17.94 14.56 -30.37
N VAL A 191 -17.27 14.68 -29.22
CA VAL A 191 -17.17 13.59 -28.22
C VAL A 191 -18.54 13.28 -27.60
N ILE A 192 -19.33 14.31 -27.29
CA ILE A 192 -20.67 14.13 -26.71
C ILE A 192 -21.64 13.53 -27.73
N ARG A 193 -21.57 13.95 -28.99
CA ARG A 193 -22.40 13.39 -30.07
C ARG A 193 -22.13 11.90 -30.28
N LEU A 194 -20.88 11.48 -30.19
CA LEU A 194 -20.51 10.06 -30.27
C LEU A 194 -21.05 9.28 -29.07
N TYR A 195 -20.87 9.79 -27.85
CA TYR A 195 -21.42 9.18 -26.63
C TYR A 195 -22.95 9.01 -26.69
N ARG A 196 -23.66 10.04 -27.21
CA ARG A 196 -25.12 10.01 -27.38
C ARG A 196 -25.58 9.00 -28.43
N ARG A 197 -24.86 8.91 -29.56
CA ARG A 197 -25.14 7.95 -30.64
C ARG A 197 -24.98 6.50 -30.16
N GLU A 198 -23.91 6.21 -29.45
CA GLU A 198 -23.61 4.87 -28.95
C GLU A 198 -24.60 4.43 -27.86
N ARG A 199 -25.09 5.37 -27.04
CA ARG A 199 -26.21 5.16 -26.10
C ARG A 199 -27.50 4.74 -26.82
N GLU A 200 -27.80 5.35 -27.96
CA GLU A 200 -29.03 5.09 -28.72
C GLU A 200 -28.96 3.77 -29.50
N GLU A 201 -27.78 3.35 -29.97
CA GLU A 201 -27.57 2.04 -30.61
C GLU A 201 -27.70 0.85 -29.63
N ILE A 202 -27.52 1.05 -28.33
CA ILE A 202 -27.65 0.00 -27.31
C ILE A 202 -29.13 -0.32 -26.97
N LEU A 203 -30.09 0.52 -27.41
CA LEU A 203 -31.53 0.38 -27.11
C LEU A 203 -32.39 -0.18 -28.27
N PRO A 204 -32.07 -1.36 -28.86
CA PRO A 204 -33.17 -2.17 -29.42
C PRO A 204 -33.09 -3.69 -29.17
N PHE A 205 -32.39 -4.19 -28.15
CA PHE A 205 -32.35 -5.65 -27.90
C PHE A 205 -33.53 -6.22 -27.08
N SER A 206 -34.50 -5.40 -26.66
CA SER A 206 -35.63 -5.85 -25.82
C SER A 206 -36.89 -6.25 -26.59
N SER A 207 -36.94 -6.13 -27.92
CA SER A 207 -38.18 -6.39 -28.70
C SER A 207 -38.12 -7.55 -29.69
N LEU A 208 -36.99 -8.27 -29.82
CA LEU A 208 -36.79 -9.29 -30.84
C LEU A 208 -36.56 -10.70 -30.25
N SER A 209 -37.48 -11.20 -29.41
CA SER A 209 -37.39 -12.60 -28.94
C SER A 209 -38.74 -13.32 -28.77
N THR A 210 -39.88 -12.73 -29.12
CA THR A 210 -41.19 -13.38 -28.87
C THR A 210 -41.92 -13.95 -30.06
N ASN A 211 -41.41 -13.84 -31.29
CA ASN A 211 -42.07 -14.50 -32.42
C ASN A 211 -41.03 -15.00 -33.41
N ILE A 212 -41.13 -16.29 -33.77
CA ILE A 212 -40.56 -17.04 -34.92
C ILE A 212 -39.98 -18.39 -34.43
N LEU A 213 -40.88 -19.36 -34.15
CA LEU A 213 -41.03 -20.67 -34.81
C LEU A 213 -41.58 -21.78 -33.87
N PRO A 214 -42.37 -22.73 -34.39
CA PRO A 214 -43.36 -23.50 -33.65
C PRO A 214 -42.82 -24.82 -33.07
N ASN A 215 -43.46 -25.27 -31.99
CA ASN A 215 -43.41 -26.63 -31.48
C ASN A 215 -43.87 -27.62 -32.55
N ASP A 216 -42.96 -28.24 -33.30
CA ASP A 216 -43.10 -29.65 -33.66
C ASP A 216 -41.81 -30.23 -34.23
N SER A 217 -41.63 -31.53 -34.01
CA SER A 217 -40.55 -32.41 -34.50
C SER A 217 -39.20 -32.39 -33.75
N LEU A 218 -39.06 -33.32 -32.79
CA LEU A 218 -38.07 -34.40 -32.84
C LEU A 218 -38.30 -35.39 -31.68
N LYS A 219 -38.96 -36.49 -32.02
CA LYS A 219 -39.14 -37.69 -31.21
C LYS A 219 -37.83 -38.50 -31.14
N SER A 220 -37.73 -39.26 -30.05
CA SER A 220 -37.02 -40.53 -29.85
C SER A 220 -35.49 -40.55 -29.82
N ARG A 221 -34.94 -40.81 -28.63
CA ARG A 221 -34.12 -42.00 -28.39
C ARG A 221 -34.19 -42.40 -26.90
N GLU A 222 -34.81 -43.54 -26.63
CA GLU A 222 -34.87 -44.18 -25.30
C GLU A 222 -33.53 -44.86 -24.97
N GLU A 223 -33.04 -44.67 -23.74
CA GLU A 223 -32.03 -45.50 -23.08
C GLU A 223 -32.69 -46.16 -21.85
N PRO A 224 -32.31 -47.39 -21.49
CA PRO A 224 -33.14 -48.30 -20.70
C PRO A 224 -33.23 -47.92 -19.21
N GLU A 225 -34.41 -48.14 -18.64
CA GLU A 225 -34.71 -48.02 -17.21
C GLU A 225 -33.85 -48.97 -16.36
N PHE A 226 -33.04 -48.40 -15.47
CA PHE A 226 -32.54 -49.11 -14.28
C PHE A 226 -33.51 -48.86 -13.13
N VAL A 227 -34.35 -49.87 -12.86
CA VAL A 227 -35.26 -49.89 -11.70
C VAL A 227 -34.43 -49.99 -10.42
N GLY A 228 -34.35 -48.89 -9.69
CA GLY A 228 -33.76 -48.79 -8.36
C GLY A 228 -34.63 -47.90 -7.49
N ASN A 229 -35.24 -48.51 -6.48
CA ASN A 229 -36.30 -47.99 -5.61
C ASN A 229 -36.06 -46.57 -5.05
N GLU A 230 -37.19 -45.86 -4.91
CA GLU A 230 -37.35 -44.59 -4.22
C GLU A 230 -36.59 -44.54 -2.89
N THR A 231 -35.53 -43.73 -2.86
CA THR A 231 -35.29 -42.90 -1.69
C THR A 231 -35.39 -41.46 -2.17
N THR A 232 -36.40 -40.76 -1.66
CA THR A 232 -36.58 -39.31 -1.81
C THR A 232 -35.28 -38.60 -1.43
N VAL A 233 -34.41 -38.34 -2.41
CA VAL A 233 -33.33 -37.38 -2.29
C VAL A 233 -34.02 -36.04 -2.22
N LYS A 234 -34.19 -35.54 -0.99
CA LYS A 234 -34.55 -34.15 -0.72
C LYS A 234 -33.73 -33.28 -1.66
N GLY A 235 -34.44 -32.59 -2.56
CA GLY A 235 -33.85 -31.64 -3.48
C GLY A 235 -32.84 -30.78 -2.72
N THR A 236 -31.61 -30.79 -3.21
CA THR A 236 -30.54 -29.95 -2.71
C THR A 236 -31.08 -28.53 -2.67
N SER A 237 -31.27 -28.01 -1.45
CA SER A 237 -31.66 -26.63 -1.25
C SER A 237 -30.63 -25.76 -1.98
N ARG A 238 -31.10 -24.93 -2.91
CA ARG A 238 -30.30 -23.81 -3.42
C ARG A 238 -29.94 -22.98 -2.19
N GLN A 239 -28.72 -23.16 -1.67
CA GLN A 239 -28.16 -22.33 -0.61
C GLN A 239 -28.30 -20.87 -1.08
N PRO A 240 -28.97 -20.00 -0.30
CA PRO A 240 -29.12 -18.61 -0.69
C PRO A 240 -27.74 -17.97 -0.83
N ARG A 241 -27.52 -17.29 -1.96
CA ARG A 241 -26.26 -16.62 -2.34
C ARG A 241 -26.07 -15.31 -1.57
N GLU A 242 -26.26 -15.34 -0.25
CA GLU A 242 -26.32 -14.12 0.54
C GLU A 242 -25.17 -14.03 1.54
N PHE A 243 -24.62 -12.81 1.67
CA PHE A 243 -23.67 -12.41 2.71
C PHE A 243 -24.13 -12.79 4.13
N SER A 244 -25.44 -12.94 4.34
CA SER A 244 -26.05 -13.39 5.60
C SER A 244 -25.53 -14.75 6.07
N ALA A 245 -25.14 -15.64 5.15
CA ALA A 245 -24.64 -16.98 5.46
C ALA A 245 -23.36 -16.99 6.32
N PHE A 246 -22.56 -15.92 6.29
CA PHE A 246 -21.39 -15.77 7.17
C PHE A 246 -21.77 -15.65 8.65
N PHE A 247 -22.88 -14.96 8.92
CA PHE A 247 -23.34 -14.68 10.28
C PHE A 247 -24.27 -15.79 10.81
N THR A 248 -24.86 -16.58 9.92
CA THR A 248 -25.73 -17.70 10.30
C THR A 248 -24.93 -18.88 10.87
N ASN A 249 -23.74 -19.17 10.33
CA ASN A 249 -22.94 -20.32 10.76
C ASN A 249 -21.75 -19.91 11.64
N ARG A 250 -21.85 -20.21 12.93
CA ARG A 250 -20.81 -19.93 13.93
C ARG A 250 -19.41 -20.45 13.54
N SER A 251 -19.32 -21.60 12.87
CA SER A 251 -18.04 -22.18 12.45
C SER A 251 -17.38 -21.37 11.33
N ILE A 252 -18.17 -20.94 10.34
CA ILE A 252 -17.68 -20.11 9.22
C ILE A 252 -17.29 -18.72 9.72
N PHE A 253 -18.08 -18.16 10.63
CA PHE A 253 -17.79 -16.87 11.25
C PHE A 253 -16.45 -16.87 12.01
N ILE A 254 -16.23 -17.85 12.90
CA ILE A 254 -14.97 -17.98 13.66
C ILE A 254 -13.78 -18.17 12.71
N ARG A 255 -13.93 -19.01 11.68
CA ARG A 255 -12.88 -19.20 10.65
C ARG A 255 -12.55 -17.89 9.92
N THR A 256 -13.58 -17.10 9.59
CA THR A 256 -13.40 -15.81 8.91
C THR A 256 -12.63 -14.82 9.79
N ILE A 257 -12.97 -14.71 11.07
CA ILE A 257 -12.23 -13.84 12.01
C ILE A 257 -10.77 -14.26 12.12
N ILE A 258 -10.50 -15.57 12.27
CA ILE A 258 -9.13 -16.08 12.39
C ILE A 258 -8.33 -15.75 11.12
N VAL A 259 -8.92 -15.97 9.94
CA VAL A 259 -8.26 -15.67 8.66
C VAL A 259 -8.03 -14.16 8.52
N MET A 260 -8.99 -13.31 8.87
CA MET A 260 -8.82 -11.85 8.84
C MET A 260 -7.63 -11.41 9.71
N TYR A 261 -7.49 -12.00 10.91
CA TYR A 261 -6.36 -11.71 11.80
C TYR A 261 -5.02 -12.13 11.18
N ILE A 262 -4.95 -13.33 10.60
CA ILE A 262 -3.72 -13.83 9.94
C ILE A 262 -3.33 -12.87 8.81
N TRP A 263 -4.27 -12.54 7.91
CA TRP A 263 -4.01 -11.63 6.79
C TRP A 263 -3.58 -10.24 7.23
N PHE A 264 -4.22 -9.69 8.27
CA PHE A 264 -3.86 -8.40 8.85
C PHE A 264 -2.44 -8.44 9.43
N SER A 265 -2.14 -9.42 10.29
CA SER A 265 -0.82 -9.59 10.92
C SER A 265 0.29 -9.73 9.89
N ASP A 266 0.09 -10.60 8.90
CA ASP A 266 1.08 -10.88 7.86
C ASP A 266 1.33 -9.64 7.00
N SER A 267 0.27 -8.88 6.70
CA SER A 267 0.40 -7.64 5.92
C SER A 267 1.16 -6.56 6.70
N VAL A 268 0.83 -6.34 7.97
CA VAL A 268 1.56 -5.36 8.81
C VAL A 268 3.04 -5.73 8.91
N ALA A 269 3.35 -7.00 9.17
CA ALA A 269 4.72 -7.46 9.31
C ALA A 269 5.47 -7.43 7.97
N TYR A 270 4.84 -7.81 6.87
CA TYR A 270 5.42 -7.78 5.53
C TYR A 270 5.79 -6.37 5.09
N TYR A 271 4.82 -5.44 5.11
CA TYR A 271 5.07 -4.06 4.71
C TYR A 271 5.96 -3.33 5.73
N GLY A 272 5.86 -3.64 7.02
CA GLY A 272 6.73 -3.08 8.05
C GLY A 272 8.20 -3.46 7.86
N LEU A 273 8.49 -4.74 7.61
CA LEU A 273 9.85 -5.20 7.31
C LEU A 273 10.36 -4.71 5.96
N LEU A 274 9.48 -4.57 4.98
CA LEU A 274 9.83 -3.99 3.68
C LEU A 274 10.32 -2.54 3.85
N LEU A 275 9.60 -1.73 4.62
CA LEU A 275 9.95 -0.33 4.89
C LEU A 275 11.15 -0.18 5.82
N LEU A 276 11.36 -1.11 6.75
CA LEU A 276 12.52 -1.09 7.65
C LEU A 276 13.78 -1.64 6.97
N SER A 277 13.67 -2.42 5.90
CA SER A 277 14.83 -3.06 5.24
C SER A 277 15.88 -2.06 4.73
N SER A 278 15.46 -0.83 4.44
CA SER A 278 16.35 0.26 4.03
C SER A 278 17.14 0.91 5.18
N SER A 279 16.81 0.61 6.44
CA SER A 279 17.51 1.19 7.61
C SER A 279 18.43 0.21 8.34
N LEU A 280 18.49 -1.06 7.92
CA LEU A 280 19.33 -2.08 8.58
C LEU A 280 20.76 -2.15 8.04
N VAL A 281 21.01 -1.62 6.83
CA VAL A 281 22.31 -1.64 6.14
C VAL A 281 22.66 -0.22 5.73
N ASP A 282 23.94 0.13 5.78
CA ASP A 282 24.43 1.46 5.40
C ASP A 282 24.13 1.78 3.92
N ASP A 283 23.97 0.75 3.07
CA ASP A 283 23.48 0.85 1.70
C ASP A 283 22.01 0.40 1.60
N LEU A 284 21.15 1.36 1.24
CA LEU A 284 19.71 1.19 1.05
C LEU A 284 19.37 0.14 -0.02
N TYR A 285 20.08 0.12 -1.14
CA TYR A 285 19.81 -0.80 -2.25
C TYR A 285 20.19 -2.23 -1.88
N LEU A 286 21.29 -2.39 -1.15
CA LEU A 286 21.73 -3.70 -0.68
C LEU A 286 20.74 -4.29 0.34
N GLY A 287 20.29 -3.48 1.31
CA GLY A 287 19.30 -3.90 2.30
C GLY A 287 17.98 -4.34 1.66
N PHE A 288 17.46 -3.55 0.72
CA PHE A 288 16.24 -3.89 -0.01
C PHE A 288 16.41 -5.14 -0.89
N THR A 289 17.53 -5.25 -1.61
CA THR A 289 17.81 -6.40 -2.48
C THR A 289 17.88 -7.70 -1.68
N LEU A 290 18.61 -7.72 -0.56
CA LEU A 290 18.67 -8.89 0.33
C LEU A 290 17.30 -9.25 0.90
N SER A 291 16.51 -8.23 1.26
CA SER A 291 15.14 -8.41 1.73
C SER A 291 14.26 -9.08 0.67
N VAL A 292 14.29 -8.65 -0.59
CA VAL A 292 13.51 -9.26 -1.68
C VAL A 292 14.05 -10.64 -2.05
N PHE A 293 15.37 -10.80 -2.11
CA PHE A 293 16.00 -12.07 -2.44
C PHE A 293 15.63 -13.17 -1.43
N SER A 294 15.40 -12.83 -0.17
CA SER A 294 14.93 -13.78 0.85
C SER A 294 13.54 -14.39 0.57
N GLU A 295 12.74 -13.79 -0.32
CA GLU A 295 11.39 -14.27 -0.66
C GLU A 295 11.42 -15.47 -1.61
N ILE A 296 12.40 -15.53 -2.52
CA ILE A 296 12.52 -16.62 -3.51
C ILE A 296 12.79 -17.96 -2.81
N PRO A 297 13.78 -18.09 -1.91
CA PRO A 297 13.96 -19.31 -1.12
C PRO A 297 12.72 -19.67 -0.29
N ALA A 298 12.01 -18.67 0.27
CA ALA A 298 10.81 -18.92 1.07
C ALA A 298 9.70 -19.57 0.24
N ALA A 299 9.52 -19.13 -1.01
CA ALA A 299 8.57 -19.74 -1.94
C ALA A 299 8.96 -21.17 -2.34
N VAL A 300 10.24 -21.44 -2.60
CA VAL A 300 10.70 -22.80 -2.94
C VAL A 300 10.54 -23.75 -1.75
N VAL A 301 10.94 -23.32 -0.56
CA VAL A 301 10.78 -24.10 0.68
C VAL A 301 9.30 -24.35 0.99
N PHE A 302 8.43 -23.36 0.75
CA PHE A 302 6.98 -23.55 0.86
C PHE A 302 6.47 -24.72 0.00
N ILE A 303 6.86 -24.78 -1.27
CA ILE A 303 6.45 -25.85 -2.20
C ILE A 303 6.98 -27.19 -1.69
N VAL A 304 8.27 -27.28 -1.38
CA VAL A 304 8.91 -28.52 -0.94
C VAL A 304 8.30 -29.04 0.37
N LEU A 305 8.08 -28.18 1.37
CA LEU A 305 7.51 -28.61 2.66
C LEU A 305 6.06 -29.09 2.53
N ASN A 306 5.28 -28.52 1.62
CA ASN A 306 3.91 -28.96 1.39
C ASN A 306 3.83 -30.22 0.53
N GLU A 307 4.53 -30.27 -0.61
CA GLU A 307 4.40 -31.37 -1.57
C GLU A 307 5.24 -32.59 -1.20
N ARG A 308 6.48 -32.39 -0.73
CA ARG A 308 7.41 -33.49 -0.42
C ARG A 308 7.21 -34.04 0.98
N TYR A 309 7.09 -33.15 1.98
CA TYR A 309 7.04 -33.54 3.39
C TYR A 309 5.61 -33.62 3.96
N ASN A 310 4.60 -33.25 3.16
CA ASN A 310 3.18 -33.33 3.50
C ASN A 310 2.86 -32.74 4.90
N MET A 311 3.56 -31.67 5.31
CA MET A 311 3.41 -31.05 6.64
C MET A 311 1.98 -30.53 6.88
N GLY A 312 1.20 -30.34 5.83
CA GLY A 312 -0.16 -29.81 5.88
C GLY A 312 -0.16 -28.29 6.09
N ARG A 313 -1.07 -27.60 5.39
CA ARG A 313 -1.10 -26.13 5.28
C ARG A 313 -1.17 -25.44 6.65
N ARG A 314 -2.06 -25.93 7.54
CA ARG A 314 -2.24 -25.37 8.89
C ARG A 314 -0.98 -25.46 9.76
N ARG A 315 -0.29 -26.60 9.77
CA ARG A 315 0.90 -26.78 10.62
C ARG A 315 2.05 -25.92 10.09
N LEU A 316 2.21 -25.85 8.77
CA LEU A 316 3.20 -25.00 8.13
C LEU A 316 2.98 -23.52 8.49
N THR A 317 1.75 -23.01 8.39
CA THR A 317 1.44 -21.63 8.80
C THR A 317 1.77 -21.38 10.27
N ILE A 318 1.44 -22.30 11.18
CA ILE A 318 1.72 -22.10 12.62
C ILE A 318 3.23 -22.10 12.90
N VAL A 319 3.95 -23.10 12.40
CA VAL A 319 5.40 -23.25 12.67
C VAL A 319 6.20 -22.09 12.08
N SER A 320 5.87 -21.68 10.85
CA SER A 320 6.56 -20.59 10.16
C SER A 320 6.36 -19.23 10.84
N HIS A 321 5.14 -18.90 11.29
CA HIS A 321 4.89 -17.67 12.04
C HIS A 321 5.50 -17.67 13.44
N LEU A 322 5.51 -18.82 14.15
CA LEU A 322 6.15 -18.92 15.47
C LEU A 322 7.67 -18.75 15.36
N LEU A 323 8.30 -19.42 14.39
CA LEU A 323 9.74 -19.26 14.14
C LEU A 323 10.05 -17.84 13.66
N GLY A 324 9.31 -17.33 12.68
CA GLY A 324 9.49 -15.97 12.16
C GLY A 324 9.37 -14.91 13.26
N GLY A 325 8.32 -14.99 14.09
CA GLY A 325 8.12 -14.10 15.24
C GLY A 325 9.22 -14.21 16.29
N LEU A 326 9.71 -15.42 16.58
CA LEU A 326 10.82 -15.63 17.52
C LEU A 326 12.10 -14.94 17.02
N PHE A 327 12.48 -15.13 15.76
CA PHE A 327 13.67 -14.49 15.19
C PHE A 327 13.54 -12.96 15.13
N LEU A 328 12.36 -12.43 14.76
CA LEU A 328 12.13 -10.98 14.79
C LEU A 328 12.18 -10.40 16.21
N LEU A 329 11.72 -11.16 17.22
CA LEU A 329 11.84 -10.76 18.62
C LEU A 329 13.31 -10.73 19.07
N ILE A 330 14.10 -11.74 18.71
CA ILE A 330 15.55 -11.76 19.00
C ILE A 330 16.25 -10.56 18.33
N ALA A 331 15.96 -10.28 17.07
CA ALA A 331 16.49 -9.11 16.36
C ALA A 331 16.12 -7.79 17.08
N SER A 332 14.88 -7.65 17.55
CA SER A 332 14.45 -6.48 18.31
C SER A 332 15.14 -6.35 19.67
N LEU A 333 15.49 -7.46 20.32
CA LEU A 333 16.16 -7.45 21.62
C LEU A 333 17.64 -7.07 21.45
N LEU A 334 18.32 -7.63 20.44
CA LEU A 334 19.70 -7.30 20.09
C LEU A 334 19.88 -5.80 19.80
N GLY A 335 18.92 -5.17 19.12
CA GLY A 335 18.95 -3.74 18.85
C GLY A 335 18.71 -2.83 20.06
N LYS A 336 18.16 -3.33 21.17
CA LYS A 336 17.81 -2.52 22.35
C LYS A 336 18.84 -2.57 23.47
N ILE A 337 19.73 -3.56 23.49
CA ILE A 337 20.70 -3.74 24.57
C ILE A 337 21.94 -2.89 24.27
N PRO A 338 22.19 -1.80 25.03
CA PRO A 338 23.31 -0.89 24.74
C PRO A 338 24.67 -1.60 24.86
N ALA A 339 24.79 -2.54 25.81
CA ALA A 339 25.98 -3.37 25.98
C ALA A 339 26.23 -4.33 24.81
N ALA A 340 25.20 -4.68 24.03
CA ALA A 340 25.36 -5.47 22.81
C ALA A 340 25.78 -4.58 21.63
N SER A 341 25.24 -3.36 21.54
CA SER A 341 25.55 -2.43 20.44
C SER A 341 27.03 -2.02 20.33
N SER A 342 27.81 -2.19 21.40
CA SER A 342 29.26 -1.93 21.41
C SER A 342 30.12 -3.09 20.89
N LEU A 343 29.56 -4.28 20.64
CA LEU A 343 30.32 -5.40 20.08
C LEU A 343 30.44 -5.29 18.55
N PRO A 344 31.63 -5.52 17.98
CA PRO A 344 31.80 -5.58 16.53
C PRO A 344 30.99 -6.76 15.96
N GLY A 345 30.13 -6.49 14.97
CA GLY A 345 29.31 -7.50 14.30
C GLY A 345 27.85 -7.61 14.76
N VAL A 346 27.39 -6.80 15.72
CA VAL A 346 25.97 -6.85 16.14
C VAL A 346 25.01 -6.35 15.07
N SER A 347 25.41 -5.37 14.25
CA SER A 347 24.59 -4.88 13.12
C SER A 347 24.34 -5.98 12.08
N SER A 348 25.36 -6.77 11.73
CA SER A 348 25.21 -7.90 10.80
C SER A 348 24.41 -9.05 11.42
N ALA A 349 24.55 -9.29 12.73
CA ALA A 349 23.71 -10.25 13.44
C ALA A 349 22.22 -9.85 13.46
N ILE A 350 21.90 -8.57 13.68
CA ILE A 350 20.53 -8.03 13.59
C ILE A 350 19.98 -8.21 12.18
N LEU A 351 20.76 -7.90 11.14
CA LEU A 351 20.37 -8.10 9.75
C LEU A 351 20.03 -9.55 9.45
N VAL A 352 20.95 -10.48 9.74
CA VAL A 352 20.76 -11.92 9.45
C VAL A 352 19.55 -12.46 10.21
N THR A 353 19.42 -12.13 11.49
CA THR A 353 18.28 -12.58 12.32
C THR A 353 16.97 -12.01 11.79
N SER A 354 16.95 -10.76 11.34
CA SER A 354 15.77 -10.13 10.74
C SER A 354 15.38 -10.77 9.40
N LEU A 355 16.36 -11.13 8.57
CA LEU A 355 16.11 -11.82 7.29
C LEU A 355 15.55 -13.24 7.50
N VAL A 356 16.06 -13.98 8.49
CA VAL A 356 15.50 -15.29 8.87
C VAL A 356 14.08 -15.16 9.41
N GLY A 357 13.83 -14.12 10.21
CA GLY A 357 12.49 -13.76 10.68
C GLY A 357 11.53 -13.46 9.53
N LYS A 358 11.97 -12.64 8.56
CA LYS A 358 11.21 -12.32 7.33
C LYS A 358 10.92 -13.57 6.51
N PHE A 359 11.91 -14.45 6.33
CA PHE A 359 11.74 -15.73 5.63
C PHE A 359 10.60 -16.57 6.23
N GLY A 360 10.57 -16.71 7.56
CA GLY A 360 9.52 -17.47 8.26
C GLY A 360 8.13 -16.85 8.07
N MET A 361 8.04 -15.52 8.13
CA MET A 361 6.80 -14.79 7.87
C MET A 361 6.34 -14.95 6.40
N VAL A 362 7.22 -14.81 5.42
CA VAL A 362 6.88 -14.96 3.98
C VAL A 362 6.45 -16.39 3.67
N LEU A 363 7.10 -17.39 4.26
CA LEU A 363 6.70 -18.80 4.18
C LEU A 363 5.27 -19.01 4.70
N GLY A 364 4.94 -18.40 5.85
CA GLY A 364 3.60 -18.43 6.43
C GLY A 364 2.56 -17.72 5.58
N PHE A 365 2.93 -16.57 5.01
CA PHE A 365 2.05 -15.78 4.14
C PHE A 365 1.73 -16.52 2.84
N ASN A 366 2.71 -17.17 2.21
CA ASN A 366 2.49 -18.06 1.06
C ASN A 366 1.50 -19.19 1.38
N ALA A 367 1.57 -19.76 2.59
CA ALA A 367 0.60 -20.74 3.05
C ALA A 367 -0.80 -20.15 3.23
N ALA A 368 -0.92 -18.90 3.71
CA ALA A 368 -2.21 -18.22 3.87
C ALA A 368 -2.94 -18.01 2.54
N TRP A 369 -2.21 -17.70 1.45
CA TRP A 369 -2.77 -17.55 0.10
C TRP A 369 -3.48 -18.82 -0.39
N LEU A 370 -2.91 -20.01 -0.14
CA LEU A 370 -3.53 -21.29 -0.51
C LEU A 370 -4.55 -21.79 0.52
N TYR A 371 -4.27 -21.61 1.81
CA TYR A 371 -5.09 -22.13 2.89
C TYR A 371 -6.46 -21.45 2.97
N THR A 372 -6.53 -20.15 2.66
CA THR A 372 -7.78 -19.37 2.69
C THR A 372 -8.86 -19.97 1.77
N PRO A 373 -8.64 -20.17 0.46
CA PRO A 373 -9.68 -20.74 -0.41
C PRO A 373 -10.00 -22.21 -0.13
N GLU A 374 -9.07 -22.99 0.45
CA GLU A 374 -9.30 -24.38 0.86
C GLU A 374 -10.24 -24.49 2.09
N LEU A 375 -10.26 -23.47 2.95
CA LEU A 375 -11.04 -23.47 4.19
C LEU A 375 -12.55 -23.25 3.98
N PHE A 376 -12.91 -22.54 2.90
CA PHE A 376 -14.28 -22.12 2.62
C PHE A 376 -14.93 -22.95 1.48
N PRO A 377 -16.23 -23.28 1.60
CA PRO A 377 -16.95 -23.99 0.55
C PRO A 377 -17.07 -23.11 -0.71
N THR A 378 -17.21 -23.76 -1.87
CA THR A 378 -17.16 -23.13 -3.20
C THR A 378 -18.16 -21.98 -3.37
N THR A 379 -19.28 -22.00 -2.65
CA THR A 379 -20.36 -21.00 -2.72
C THR A 379 -19.98 -19.64 -2.13
N ILE A 380 -19.13 -19.60 -1.11
CA ILE A 380 -18.73 -18.35 -0.42
C ILE A 380 -17.23 -18.08 -0.50
N ARG A 381 -16.48 -18.96 -1.17
CA ARG A 381 -15.01 -18.92 -1.23
C ARG A 381 -14.49 -17.59 -1.76
N SER A 382 -15.02 -17.10 -2.87
CA SER A 382 -14.59 -15.85 -3.50
C SER A 382 -14.79 -14.67 -2.54
N THR A 383 -15.97 -14.59 -1.90
CA THR A 383 -16.30 -13.54 -0.92
C THR A 383 -15.44 -13.61 0.33
N ALA A 384 -15.24 -14.81 0.89
CA ALA A 384 -14.41 -15.01 2.08
C ALA A 384 -12.95 -14.60 1.82
N TYR A 385 -12.43 -14.95 0.64
CA TYR A 385 -11.12 -14.54 0.19
C TYR A 385 -11.01 -13.02 0.03
N GLY A 386 -12.04 -12.38 -0.56
CA GLY A 386 -12.13 -10.92 -0.64
C GLY A 386 -12.07 -10.23 0.72
N ILE A 387 -12.88 -10.68 1.69
CA ILE A 387 -12.90 -10.17 3.07
C ILE A 387 -11.53 -10.33 3.74
N ALA A 388 -10.90 -11.49 3.58
CA ALA A 388 -9.58 -11.79 4.14
C ALA A 388 -8.50 -10.85 3.57
N VAL A 389 -8.44 -10.70 2.24
CA VAL A 389 -7.51 -9.79 1.57
C VAL A 389 -7.76 -8.34 1.99
N SER A 390 -9.03 -7.90 2.10
CA SER A 390 -9.38 -6.57 2.59
C SER A 390 -8.83 -6.31 3.99
N ALA A 391 -8.93 -7.27 4.90
CA ALA A 391 -8.33 -7.17 6.24
C ALA A 391 -6.80 -7.04 6.19
N GLY A 392 -6.14 -7.74 5.26
CA GLY A 392 -4.71 -7.55 4.98
C GLY A 392 -4.38 -6.15 4.48
N GLN A 393 -5.19 -5.56 3.61
CA GLN A 393 -4.96 -4.20 3.11
C GLN A 393 -5.04 -3.14 4.22
N VAL A 394 -5.89 -3.34 5.25
CA VAL A 394 -5.88 -2.49 6.45
C VAL A 394 -4.50 -2.51 7.12
N GLY A 395 -3.87 -3.69 7.20
CA GLY A 395 -2.50 -3.83 7.70
C GLY A 395 -1.47 -3.07 6.84
N GLY A 396 -1.65 -3.09 5.51
CA GLY A 396 -0.84 -2.31 4.58
C GLY A 396 -1.03 -0.80 4.68
N VAL A 397 -2.22 -0.32 5.07
CA VAL A 397 -2.48 1.10 5.36
C VAL A 397 -1.78 1.53 6.65
N VAL A 398 -1.73 0.65 7.66
CA VAL A 398 -1.12 0.94 8.97
C VAL A 398 0.42 0.88 8.93
N ALA A 399 1.00 -0.01 8.12
CA ALA A 399 2.44 -0.27 8.13
C ALA A 399 3.35 0.95 7.86
N PRO A 400 3.08 1.85 6.88
CA PRO A 400 3.87 3.06 6.65
C PRO A 400 3.94 3.99 7.86
N TYR A 401 2.87 4.02 8.65
CA TYR A 401 2.82 4.86 9.85
C TYR A 401 3.38 4.16 11.08
N SER A 402 3.84 2.92 11.00
CA SER A 402 4.31 2.16 12.17
C SER A 402 5.39 2.91 12.97
N ILE A 403 6.32 3.61 12.31
CA ILE A 403 7.36 4.42 12.98
C ILE A 403 6.73 5.61 13.72
N THR A 404 5.83 6.34 13.07
CA THR A 404 5.10 7.49 13.63
C THR A 404 4.21 7.05 14.79
N VAL A 405 3.46 5.97 14.60
CA VAL A 405 2.60 5.33 15.60
C VAL A 405 3.43 4.88 16.79
N VAL A 406 4.58 4.22 16.62
CA VAL A 406 5.48 3.85 17.74
C VAL A 406 5.95 5.09 18.50
N ARG A 407 6.24 6.21 17.83
CA ARG A 407 6.63 7.48 18.45
C ARG A 407 5.49 8.09 19.29
N TYR A 408 4.25 8.05 18.81
CA TYR A 408 3.07 8.53 19.55
C TYR A 408 2.62 7.56 20.66
N PHE A 409 2.68 6.24 20.44
CA PHE A 409 2.39 5.25 21.48
C PHE A 409 3.46 5.20 22.57
N LEU A 410 4.69 5.63 22.30
CA LEU A 410 5.68 5.91 23.37
C LEU A 410 5.19 7.05 24.28
N VAL A 411 4.52 8.08 23.76
CA VAL A 411 3.87 9.12 24.58
C VAL A 411 2.75 8.52 25.41
N VAL A 412 1.95 7.59 24.87
CA VAL A 412 0.94 6.83 25.62
C VAL A 412 1.59 5.93 26.69
N ARG A 413 2.77 5.34 26.41
CA ARG A 413 3.56 4.55 27.37
C ARG A 413 4.15 5.41 28.48
N PHE A 414 4.54 6.65 28.19
CA PHE A 414 4.89 7.65 29.19
C PHE A 414 3.65 8.06 29.99
N PHE A 415 2.52 8.34 29.34
CA PHE A 415 1.27 8.70 30.01
C PHE A 415 0.78 7.60 30.96
N ILE A 416 0.85 6.33 30.55
CA ILE A 416 0.53 5.18 31.42
C ILE A 416 1.56 5.07 32.56
N LYS A 417 2.86 5.26 32.32
CA LYS A 417 3.85 5.29 33.41
C LYS A 417 3.64 6.45 34.40
N THR A 418 3.23 7.62 33.92
CA THR A 418 3.04 8.82 34.76
C THR A 418 1.70 8.80 35.50
N VAL A 419 0.66 8.20 34.91
CA VAL A 419 -0.69 8.16 35.48
C VAL A 419 -0.96 6.89 36.29
N VAL A 420 -0.30 5.75 35.99
CA VAL A 420 -0.58 4.46 36.64
C VAL A 420 0.49 4.02 37.65
N LEU A 421 1.72 4.55 37.60
CA LEU A 421 2.78 4.21 38.58
C LEU A 421 3.04 5.30 39.63
N ASN A 422 2.08 6.21 39.85
CA ASN A 422 2.15 7.19 40.94
C ASN A 422 1.19 6.90 42.10
N ASN A 423 0.81 5.63 42.27
CA ASN A 423 0.22 5.09 43.50
C ASN A 423 1.03 3.90 43.99
#